data_AF-A0A101CZU8-F1
#
_entry.id   AF-A0A101CZU8-F1
#
_cell.length_a   1.000
_cell.length_b   1.000
_cell.length_c   1.000
_cell.angle_alpha   90.00
_cell.angle_beta   90.00
_cell.angle_gamma   90.00
#
_symmetry.space_group_name_H-M   'P 1'
#
loop_
_entity.id
_entity.type
_entity.pdbx_description
1 polymer ?
#
loop_
_entity_poly.entity_id
_entity_poly.type
_entity_poly.pdbx_seq_one_letter_code
_entity_poly.pdbx_strand_id
1 'polypeptide(L)'
;MPASNDRPHRHAGHRVQRVNAILQHVEHPWMLANLDREIVGNDGVQILECKTAGLFGARLWKDGVPEYVQLQVIHQLAVTGQQAADVAVLLGGHELQIHRIERDEAMIKQLIALG
;
A
#
# COMPACT_ATOMS: atom_id res chain seq x y z
N MET A 1 -25.92 9.77 -23.84
CA MET A 1 -24.78 8.83 -23.90
C MET A 1 -23.68 9.39 -22.98
N PRO A 2 -23.49 8.95 -21.73
CA PRO A 2 -22.30 9.36 -20.99
C PRO A 2 -21.14 8.46 -21.42
N ALA A 3 -20.02 9.07 -21.80
CA ALA A 3 -18.77 8.36 -22.03
C ALA A 3 -18.29 7.78 -20.68
N SER A 4 -18.23 6.46 -20.54
CA SER A 4 -17.54 5.83 -19.42
C SER A 4 -16.04 6.03 -19.64
N ASN A 5 -15.44 6.88 -18.82
CA ASN A 5 -14.01 7.20 -18.89
C ASN A 5 -13.18 6.11 -18.18
N ASP A 6 -13.48 4.84 -18.47
CA ASP A 6 -12.96 3.68 -17.73
C ASP A 6 -11.62 3.23 -18.31
N ARG A 7 -10.67 4.17 -18.43
CA ARG A 7 -9.29 3.79 -18.74
C ARG A 7 -8.77 3.02 -17.53
N PRO A 8 -8.33 1.76 -17.69
CA PRO A 8 -7.71 1.05 -16.59
C PRO A 8 -6.47 1.80 -16.14
N HIS A 9 -6.47 2.24 -14.89
CA HIS A 9 -5.27 2.79 -14.26
C HIS A 9 -4.20 1.70 -14.24
N ARG A 10 -2.95 2.09 -14.49
CA ARG A 10 -1.81 1.18 -14.52
C ARG A 10 -0.70 1.65 -13.60
N HIS A 11 -0.01 0.68 -13.01
CA HIS A 11 1.23 0.86 -12.24
C HIS A 11 2.29 -0.06 -12.82
N ALA A 12 3.43 0.49 -13.24
CA ALA A 12 4.51 -0.28 -13.89
C ALA A 12 4.02 -1.22 -15.01
N GLY A 13 3.00 -0.81 -15.79
CA GLY A 13 2.40 -1.62 -16.86
C GLY A 13 1.29 -2.58 -16.42
N HIS A 14 1.12 -2.84 -15.13
CA HIS A 14 0.08 -3.72 -14.58
C HIS A 14 -1.20 -2.95 -14.30
N ARG A 15 -2.36 -3.63 -14.44
CA ARG A 15 -3.66 -3.03 -14.11
C ARG A 15 -3.76 -2.86 -12.59
N VAL A 16 -4.28 -1.71 -12.15
CA VAL A 16 -4.67 -1.51 -10.76
C VAL A 16 -6.17 -1.41 -10.60
N GLN A 17 -6.70 -1.96 -9.51
CA GLN A 17 -8.11 -1.94 -9.18
C GLN A 17 -8.34 -1.48 -7.75
N ARG A 18 -9.46 -0.81 -7.48
CA ARG A 18 -9.84 -0.44 -6.11
C ARG A 18 -10.38 -1.64 -5.36
N VAL A 19 -10.04 -1.74 -4.08
CA VAL A 19 -10.65 -2.71 -3.16
C VAL A 19 -11.66 -1.97 -2.30
N ASN A 20 -12.95 -2.18 -2.56
CA ASN A 20 -14.04 -1.55 -1.80
C ASN A 20 -14.52 -2.48 -0.67
N ALA A 21 -13.59 -2.98 0.15
CA ALA A 21 -13.88 -3.90 1.24
C ALA A 21 -12.88 -3.73 2.37
N ILE A 22 -13.33 -3.98 3.60
CA ILE A 22 -12.47 -4.21 4.75
C ILE A 22 -12.04 -5.68 4.69
N LEU A 23 -10.74 -5.92 4.58
CA LEU A 23 -10.13 -7.24 4.61
C LEU A 23 -9.83 -7.61 6.07
N GLN A 24 -9.88 -8.90 6.37
CA GLN A 24 -9.63 -9.45 7.71
C GLN A 24 -8.58 -10.55 7.63
N HIS A 25 -7.65 -10.57 8.59
CA HIS A 25 -6.64 -11.62 8.68
C HIS A 25 -7.30 -12.96 8.99
N VAL A 26 -6.87 -14.03 8.30
CA VAL A 26 -7.49 -15.36 8.41
C VAL A 26 -7.38 -15.97 9.82
N GLU A 27 -6.25 -15.76 10.51
CA GLU A 27 -6.00 -16.30 11.86
C GLU A 27 -6.22 -15.29 13.00
N HIS A 28 -6.34 -14.00 12.70
CA HIS A 28 -6.36 -12.92 13.70
C HIS A 28 -7.54 -11.98 13.41
N PRO A 29 -8.77 -12.33 13.81
CA PRO A 29 -9.98 -11.60 13.40
C PRO A 29 -10.01 -10.11 13.80
N TRP A 30 -9.21 -9.70 14.77
CA TRP A 30 -9.07 -8.32 15.19
C TRP A 30 -8.21 -7.47 14.23
N MET A 31 -7.42 -8.11 13.35
CA MET A 31 -6.62 -7.42 12.33
C MET A 31 -7.44 -7.17 11.07
N LEU A 32 -7.72 -5.90 10.82
CA LEU A 32 -8.49 -5.42 9.67
C LEU A 32 -7.64 -4.48 8.81
N ALA A 33 -7.80 -4.52 7.49
CA ALA A 33 -7.12 -3.60 6.58
C ALA A 33 -8.03 -3.12 5.45
N ASN A 34 -7.86 -1.87 5.05
CA ASN A 34 -8.35 -1.36 3.77
C ASN A 34 -7.15 -1.16 2.85
N LEU A 35 -7.30 -1.56 1.58
CA LEU A 35 -6.30 -1.31 0.55
C LEU A 35 -6.79 -0.17 -0.33
N ASP A 36 -5.89 0.75 -0.68
CA ASP A 36 -6.18 1.74 -1.71
C ASP A 36 -6.43 1.03 -3.05
N ARG A 37 -5.50 0.14 -3.43
CA ARG A 37 -5.53 -0.60 -4.70
C ARG A 37 -4.81 -1.93 -4.61
N GLU A 38 -5.27 -2.86 -5.43
CA GLU A 38 -4.55 -4.07 -5.82
C GLU A 38 -3.92 -3.90 -7.20
N ILE A 39 -2.74 -4.48 -7.38
CA ILE A 39 -2.03 -4.63 -8.64
C ILE A 39 -2.31 -6.05 -9.16
N VAL A 40 -2.96 -6.15 -10.32
CA VAL A 40 -3.42 -7.43 -10.86
C VAL A 40 -2.37 -8.05 -11.79
N GLY A 41 -2.10 -9.35 -11.60
CA GLY A 41 -1.20 -10.12 -12.47
C GLY A 41 0.27 -9.74 -12.30
N ASN A 42 0.69 -9.38 -11.08
CA ASN A 42 2.08 -9.14 -10.73
C ASN A 42 2.45 -9.93 -9.47
N ASP A 43 3.27 -10.96 -9.64
CA ASP A 43 3.70 -11.84 -8.54
C ASP A 43 4.76 -11.18 -7.64
N GLY A 44 5.42 -10.13 -8.14
CA GLY A 44 6.40 -9.36 -7.39
C GLY A 44 5.81 -8.22 -6.58
N VAL A 45 4.59 -7.76 -6.83
CA VAL A 45 3.91 -6.72 -6.03
C VAL A 45 2.40 -6.73 -6.23
N GLN A 46 1.64 -6.69 -5.14
CA GLN A 46 0.20 -6.90 -5.19
C GLN A 46 -0.60 -5.73 -4.61
N ILE A 47 0.00 -4.90 -3.76
CA ILE A 47 -0.64 -3.69 -3.21
C ILE A 47 -0.01 -2.43 -3.81
N LEU A 48 -0.86 -1.44 -4.05
CA LEU A 48 -0.43 -0.05 -4.28
C LEU A 48 -1.07 0.86 -3.23
N GLU A 49 -0.28 1.31 -2.28
CA GLU A 49 -0.65 2.30 -1.26
C GLU A 49 -0.32 3.72 -1.77
N CYS A 50 -1.30 4.62 -1.77
CA CYS A 50 -1.16 5.97 -2.32
C CYS A 50 -1.12 7.01 -1.21
N LYS A 51 -0.03 7.79 -1.15
CA LYS A 51 0.12 8.89 -0.20
C LYS A 51 0.28 10.23 -0.92
N THR A 52 -0.09 11.31 -0.25
CA THR A 52 0.26 12.67 -0.66
C THR A 52 0.87 13.37 0.55
N ALA A 53 1.99 14.06 0.35
CA ALA A 53 2.62 14.85 1.39
C ALA A 53 2.86 16.27 0.87
N GLY A 54 2.25 17.25 1.55
CA GLY A 54 2.53 18.66 1.27
C GLY A 54 3.98 19.04 1.58
N LEU A 55 4.37 20.29 1.30
CA LEU A 55 5.76 20.78 1.46
C LEU A 55 6.37 20.49 2.84
N PHE A 56 5.60 20.62 3.92
CA PHE A 56 6.06 20.31 5.27
C PHE A 56 6.19 18.80 5.52
N GLY A 57 5.27 18.01 5.00
CA GLY A 57 5.27 16.54 5.14
C GLY A 57 6.38 15.87 4.33
N ALA A 58 6.79 16.46 3.21
CA ALA A 58 7.86 15.93 2.37
C ALA A 58 9.20 15.74 3.13
N ARG A 59 9.45 16.54 4.17
CA ARG A 59 10.63 16.39 5.03
C ARG A 59 10.69 15.05 5.76
N LEU A 60 9.54 14.42 6.05
CA LEU A 60 9.48 13.10 6.68
C LEU A 60 9.93 11.98 5.75
N TRP A 61 9.95 12.25 4.44
CA TRP A 61 10.29 11.28 3.40
C TRP A 61 11.76 11.37 2.94
N LYS A 62 12.54 12.29 3.53
CA LYS A 62 13.94 12.55 3.12
C LYS A 62 14.85 11.32 3.23
N ASP A 63 14.56 10.44 4.18
CA ASP A 63 15.33 9.23 4.46
C ASP A 63 14.59 7.96 3.99
N GLY A 64 13.58 8.10 3.12
CA GLY A 64 12.73 7.00 2.65
C GLY A 64 11.33 7.02 3.26
N VAL A 65 10.67 5.86 3.30
CA VAL A 65 9.30 5.75 3.80
C VAL A 65 9.25 6.01 5.31
N PRO A 66 8.38 6.92 5.81
CA PRO A 66 8.20 7.11 7.23
C PRO A 66 7.74 5.83 7.95
N GLU A 67 8.25 5.59 9.16
CA GLU A 67 8.00 4.37 9.94
C GLU A 67 6.50 4.05 10.10
N TYR A 68 5.66 5.06 10.33
CA TYR A 68 4.21 4.85 10.47
C TYR A 68 3.55 4.36 9.16
N VAL A 69 4.07 4.77 8.00
CA VAL A 69 3.60 4.26 6.70
C VAL A 69 4.10 2.84 6.49
N GLN A 70 5.36 2.55 6.86
CA GLN A 70 5.91 1.21 6.80
C GLN A 70 5.10 0.24 7.68
N LEU A 71 4.79 0.61 8.92
CA LEU A 71 3.94 -0.18 9.82
C LEU A 71 2.55 -0.45 9.22
N GLN A 72 1.91 0.59 8.64
CA GLN A 72 0.62 0.43 7.97
C GLN A 72 0.70 -0.59 6.83
N VAL A 73 1.74 -0.51 6.00
CA VAL A 73 1.92 -1.39 4.84
C VAL A 73 2.25 -2.82 5.27
N ILE A 74 3.12 -2.99 6.27
CA ILE A 74 3.42 -4.32 6.82
C ILE A 74 2.17 -4.96 7.43
N HIS A 75 1.30 -4.18 8.08
CA HIS A 75 -0.01 -4.66 8.54
C HIS A 75 -0.92 -5.09 7.39
N GLN A 76 -0.99 -4.32 6.30
CA GLN A 76 -1.75 -4.70 5.10
C GLN A 76 -1.22 -6.00 4.48
N LEU A 77 0.10 -6.17 4.41
CA LEU A 77 0.74 -7.40 3.93
C LEU A 77 0.43 -8.58 4.87
N ALA A 78 0.45 -8.37 6.19
CA ALA A 78 0.03 -9.38 7.16
C ALA A 78 -1.41 -9.83 6.91
N VAL A 79 -2.37 -8.90 6.87
CA VAL A 79 -3.81 -9.17 6.71
C VAL A 79 -4.10 -9.93 5.40
N THR A 80 -3.43 -9.56 4.31
CA THR A 80 -3.72 -10.10 2.97
C THR A 80 -2.94 -11.36 2.62
N GLY A 81 -1.85 -11.65 3.33
CA GLY A 81 -0.91 -12.70 2.96
C GLY A 81 -0.10 -12.39 1.68
N GLN A 82 -0.11 -11.14 1.21
CA GLN A 82 0.64 -10.74 0.01
C GLN A 82 2.12 -10.50 0.32
N GLN A 83 2.94 -10.55 -0.72
CA GLN A 83 4.40 -10.56 -0.60
C GLN A 83 5.01 -9.16 -0.62
N ALA A 84 4.40 -8.23 -1.33
CA ALA A 84 4.94 -6.88 -1.45
C ALA A 84 3.90 -5.82 -1.81
N ALA A 85 4.22 -4.60 -1.41
CA ALA A 85 3.45 -3.40 -1.71
C ALA A 85 4.36 -2.30 -2.27
N ASP A 86 3.86 -1.55 -3.23
CA ASP A 86 4.46 -0.27 -3.62
C ASP A 86 3.73 0.88 -2.92
N VAL A 87 4.52 1.80 -2.34
CA VAL A 87 4.04 3.06 -1.76
C VAL A 87 4.33 4.17 -2.77
N ALA A 88 3.28 4.66 -3.44
CA ALA A 88 3.37 5.81 -4.33
C ALA A 88 3.04 7.09 -3.56
N VAL A 89 4.01 7.99 -3.40
CA VAL A 89 3.83 9.26 -2.70
C VAL A 89 3.99 10.45 -3.64
N LEU A 90 3.02 11.35 -3.65
CA LEU A 90 3.14 12.65 -4.31
C LEU A 90 3.63 13.72 -3.31
N LEU A 91 4.91 14.06 -3.40
CA LEU A 91 5.57 15.07 -2.58
C LEU A 91 5.38 16.47 -3.18
N GLY A 92 4.99 17.43 -2.34
CA GLY A 92 4.80 18.83 -2.73
C GLY A 92 3.79 19.04 -3.87
N GLY A 93 2.95 18.04 -4.18
CA GLY A 93 1.97 18.07 -5.26
C GLY A 93 2.53 17.88 -6.67
N HIS A 94 3.83 17.61 -6.84
CA HIS A 94 4.45 17.54 -8.17
C HIS A 94 5.50 16.43 -8.34
N GLU A 95 6.13 15.98 -7.25
CA GLU A 95 7.16 14.95 -7.31
C GLU A 95 6.59 13.60 -6.88
N LEU A 96 6.48 12.65 -7.81
CA LEU A 96 6.05 11.29 -7.53
C LEU A 96 7.26 10.41 -7.19
N GLN A 97 7.26 9.81 -6.01
CA GLN A 97 8.21 8.76 -5.63
C GLN A 97 7.48 7.44 -5.40
N ILE A 98 8.15 6.32 -5.70
CA ILE A 98 7.63 4.97 -5.49
C ILE A 98 8.65 4.22 -4.64
N HIS A 99 8.19 3.66 -3.53
CA HIS A 99 9.00 2.88 -2.61
C HIS A 99 8.43 1.47 -2.49
N ARG A 100 9.26 0.45 -2.68
CA ARG A 100 8.88 -0.95 -2.50
C ARG A 100 9.03 -1.34 -1.03
N ILE A 101 8.00 -1.97 -0.47
CA ILE A 101 8.05 -2.63 0.83
C ILE A 101 7.77 -4.11 0.61
N GLU A 102 8.76 -4.93 0.95
CA GLU A 102 8.66 -6.38 0.97
C GLU A 102 8.08 -6.84 2.32
N ARG A 103 7.37 -7.96 2.30
CA ARG A 103 6.86 -8.61 3.50
C ARG A 103 8.00 -8.98 4.45
N ASP A 104 7.86 -8.60 5.71
CA ASP A 104 8.80 -8.92 6.79
C ASP A 104 8.09 -9.74 7.88
N GLU A 105 8.33 -11.05 7.91
CA GLU A 105 7.70 -11.94 8.87
C GLU A 105 8.09 -11.64 10.33
N ALA A 106 9.28 -11.11 10.58
CA ALA A 106 9.71 -10.76 11.93
C ALA A 106 8.91 -9.55 12.45
N MET A 107 8.72 -8.55 11.61
CA MET A 107 7.93 -7.36 11.93
C MET A 107 6.44 -7.68 12.05
N ILE A 108 5.91 -8.55 11.19
CA ILE A 108 4.53 -9.03 11.27
C ILE A 108 4.28 -9.77 12.59
N LYS A 109 5.21 -10.64 12.99
CA LYS A 109 5.12 -11.33 14.28
C LYS A 109 5.09 -10.36 15.47
N GLN A 110 5.84 -9.26 15.40
CA GLN A 110 5.80 -8.22 16.42
C GLN A 110 4.47 -7.47 16.44
N LEU A 111 3.92 -7.10 15.27
CA LEU A 111 2.59 -6.47 15.18
C LEU A 111 1.50 -7.34 15.80
N ILE A 112 1.52 -8.63 15.50
CA ILE A 112 0.54 -9.60 16.04
C ILE A 112 0.65 -9.71 17.57
N ALA A 113 1.87 -9.67 18.12
CA ALA A 113 2.10 -9.81 19.56
C ALA A 113 1.67 -8.59 20.40
N LEU A 114 1.43 -7.44 19.76
CA LEU A 114 1.01 -6.20 20.42
C LEU A 114 -0.53 -6.00 20.44
N GLY A 115 -1.28 -6.88 19.76
CA GLY A 115 -2.74 -6.81 19.63
C GLY A 115 -3.52 -7.67 20.60
#